data_AF-A0A7C5D366-F1
#
_entry.id   AF-A0A7C5D366-F1
#
_cell.length_a   1.000
_cell.length_b   1.000
_cell.length_c   1.000
_cell.angle_alpha   90.00
_cell.angle_beta   90.00
_cell.angle_gamma   90.00
#
_symmetry.space_group_name_H-M   'P 1'
#
loop_
_entity.id
_entity.type
_entity.pdbx_description
1 polymer ?
#
loop_
_entity_poly.entity_id
_entity_poly.type
_entity_poly.pdbx_seq_one_letter_code
_entity_poly.pdbx_strand_id
1 'polypeptide(L)'
;MWIRRSAFTLIEVLISIALLSFVLLALYKSVSMLRSSNRHLFHYLERADNEKEGTETLFLDIAGSDGNLTIAGDEFSRLCLLNTVNSLYGLPAAKVCWVVSKSTHTLLRSEGDEYTLPLRSDDFVEVDAVVEGVDLFRVYRKKGDVLVLLRQKGRDSISFMVRGVPEILKKKKKKTKKKPHKQKRPPGNPPGNIPATPPGVSKPPVPNKPSI
;
A
#
# COMPACT_ATOMS: atom_id res chain seq x y z
N MET A 1 -10.66 -71.08 56.56
CA MET A 1 -10.50 -70.94 55.09
C MET A 1 -9.26 -70.08 54.86
N TRP A 2 -8.11 -70.71 54.64
CA TRP A 2 -6.82 -70.00 54.52
C TRP A 2 -6.66 -69.49 53.09
N ILE A 3 -6.60 -68.17 52.92
CA ILE A 3 -6.28 -67.51 51.65
C ILE A 3 -4.79 -67.72 51.36
N ARG A 4 -4.48 -68.55 50.34
CA ARG A 4 -3.14 -68.61 49.75
C ARG A 4 -2.89 -67.28 49.03
N ARG A 5 -2.01 -66.45 49.57
CA ARG A 5 -1.45 -65.31 48.83
C ARG A 5 -0.32 -65.83 47.94
N SER A 6 -0.56 -65.93 46.65
CA SER A 6 0.47 -66.18 45.65
C SER A 6 1.39 -64.95 45.58
N ALA A 7 2.62 -65.12 46.07
CA ALA A 7 3.65 -64.09 45.93
C ALA A 7 4.14 -64.06 44.47
N PHE A 8 4.30 -62.86 43.92
CA PHE A 8 4.90 -62.66 42.61
C PHE A 8 6.32 -63.22 42.58
N THR A 9 6.66 -63.90 41.49
CA THR A 9 8.03 -64.39 41.30
C THR A 9 8.94 -63.24 40.87
N LEU A 10 10.21 -63.27 41.29
CA LEU A 10 11.18 -62.21 40.97
C LEU A 10 11.37 -62.03 39.46
N ILE A 11 11.23 -63.11 38.68
CA ILE A 11 11.29 -63.09 37.22
C ILE A 11 10.13 -62.30 36.59
N GLU A 12 8.92 -62.42 37.16
CA GLU A 12 7.72 -61.75 36.66
C GLU A 12 7.77 -60.23 36.90
N VAL A 13 8.36 -59.81 38.02
CA VAL A 13 8.65 -58.39 38.30
C VAL A 13 9.66 -57.83 37.30
N LEU A 14 10.71 -58.60 36.97
CA LEU A 14 11.76 -58.17 36.04
C LEU A 14 11.21 -58.01 34.61
N ILE A 15 10.37 -58.95 34.16
CA ILE A 15 9.67 -58.86 32.87
C ILE A 15 8.72 -57.65 32.85
N SER A 16 8.00 -57.38 33.94
CA SER A 16 7.09 -56.25 34.04
C SER A 16 7.81 -54.91 33.92
N ILE A 17 8.97 -54.76 34.56
CA ILE A 17 9.79 -53.55 34.46
C ILE A 17 10.30 -53.37 33.03
N ALA A 18 10.80 -54.44 32.39
CA ALA A 18 11.30 -54.37 31.02
C ALA A 18 10.20 -53.96 30.02
N LEU A 19 9.02 -54.54 30.14
CA LEU A 19 7.86 -54.18 29.31
C LEU A 19 7.41 -52.74 29.57
N LEU A 20 7.38 -52.31 30.84
CA LEU A 20 7.03 -50.94 31.21
C LEU A 20 8.01 -49.93 30.61
N SER A 21 9.32 -50.20 30.68
CA SER A 21 10.34 -49.33 30.06
C SER A 21 10.17 -49.20 28.55
N PHE A 22 9.82 -50.30 27.86
CA PHE A 22 9.55 -50.26 26.42
C PHE A 22 8.33 -49.39 26.09
N VAL A 23 7.23 -49.53 26.85
CA VAL A 23 6.03 -48.71 26.68
C VAL A 23 6.32 -47.24 26.95
N LEU A 24 7.06 -46.92 28.01
CA LEU A 24 7.42 -45.53 28.35
C LEU A 24 8.25 -44.87 27.24
N LEU A 25 9.18 -45.59 26.62
CA LEU A 25 9.95 -45.10 25.46
C LEU A 25 9.05 -44.76 24.27
N ALA A 26 8.10 -45.64 23.94
CA ALA A 26 7.15 -45.41 22.87
C ALA A 26 6.25 -44.19 23.18
N LEU A 27 5.74 -44.09 24.41
CA LEU A 27 4.91 -42.97 24.85
C LEU A 27 5.66 -41.64 24.81
N TYR A 28 6.91 -41.61 25.25
CA TYR A 28 7.73 -40.40 25.22
C TYR A 28 7.92 -39.89 23.79
N LYS A 29 8.19 -40.80 22.84
CA LYS A 29 8.29 -40.46 21.41
C LYS A 29 6.95 -39.96 20.85
N SER A 30 5.84 -40.60 21.21
CA SER A 30 4.52 -40.14 20.77
C SER A 30 4.23 -38.73 21.28
N VAL A 31 4.49 -38.46 22.57
CA VAL A 31 4.27 -37.13 23.17
C VAL A 31 5.15 -36.07 22.51
N SER A 32 6.43 -36.36 22.23
CA SER A 32 7.31 -35.39 21.56
C SER A 32 6.85 -35.09 20.13
N MET A 33 6.41 -36.12 19.39
CA MET A 33 5.85 -35.96 18.05
C MET A 33 4.55 -35.13 18.09
N LEU A 34 3.62 -35.43 19.00
CA LEU A 34 2.38 -34.67 19.21
C LEU A 34 2.66 -33.20 19.50
N ARG A 35 3.60 -32.91 20.41
CA ARG A 35 4.01 -31.53 20.72
C ARG A 35 4.58 -30.82 19.49
N SER A 36 5.44 -31.48 18.72
CA SER A 36 6.01 -30.89 17.50
C SER A 36 4.95 -30.62 16.44
N SER A 37 4.01 -31.55 16.23
CA SER A 37 2.92 -31.38 15.29
C SER A 37 2.01 -30.22 15.67
N ASN A 38 1.65 -30.12 16.95
CA ASN A 38 0.81 -29.01 17.44
C ASN A 38 1.50 -27.66 17.25
N ARG A 39 2.80 -27.58 17.51
CA ARG A 39 3.58 -26.35 17.28
C ARG A 39 3.60 -25.97 15.79
N HIS A 40 3.75 -26.95 14.90
CA HIS A 40 3.74 -26.69 13.47
C HIS A 40 2.37 -26.21 12.98
N LEU A 41 1.28 -26.81 13.47
CA LEU A 41 -0.08 -26.36 13.17
C LEU A 41 -0.35 -24.95 13.70
N PHE A 42 0.10 -24.65 14.93
CA PHE A 42 -0.07 -23.32 15.50
C PHE A 42 0.63 -22.25 14.66
N HIS A 43 1.90 -22.47 14.27
CA HIS A 43 2.62 -21.54 13.39
C HIS A 43 1.97 -21.41 12.00
N TYR A 44 1.38 -22.48 11.47
CA TYR A 44 0.64 -22.41 10.22
C TYR A 44 -0.60 -21.51 10.35
N LEU A 45 -1.36 -21.67 11.44
CA LEU A 45 -2.55 -20.88 11.73
C LEU A 45 -2.21 -19.40 11.96
N GLU A 46 -1.20 -19.12 12.79
CA GLU A 46 -0.68 -17.78 13.06
C GLU A 46 -0.28 -17.07 11.76
N ARG A 47 0.44 -17.77 10.86
CA ARG A 47 0.81 -17.20 9.57
C ARG A 47 -0.38 -16.97 8.64
N ALA A 48 -1.37 -17.85 8.66
CA ALA A 48 -2.59 -17.68 7.86
C ALA A 48 -3.44 -16.50 8.36
N ASP A 49 -3.48 -16.30 9.68
CA ASP A 49 -4.19 -15.19 10.32
C ASP A 49 -3.52 -13.85 9.97
N ASN A 50 -2.20 -13.74 10.12
CA ASN A 50 -1.44 -12.54 9.73
C ASN A 50 -1.60 -12.19 8.24
N GLU A 51 -1.63 -13.19 7.35
CA GLU A 51 -1.87 -12.98 5.91
C GLU A 51 -3.29 -12.45 5.64
N LYS A 52 -4.28 -12.98 6.37
CA LYS A 52 -5.65 -12.53 6.29
C LYS A 52 -5.78 -11.09 6.78
N GLU A 53 -5.24 -10.78 7.95
CA GLU A 53 -5.22 -9.41 8.50
C GLU A 53 -4.57 -8.44 7.53
N GLY A 54 -3.40 -8.78 6.98
CA GLY A 54 -2.72 -7.95 6.00
C GLY A 54 -3.52 -7.69 4.72
N THR A 55 -4.24 -8.71 4.24
CA THR A 55 -5.12 -8.60 3.08
C THR A 55 -6.34 -7.73 3.37
N GLU A 56 -6.94 -7.90 4.55
CA GLU A 56 -8.07 -7.09 5.03
C GLU A 56 -7.67 -5.63 5.23
N THR A 57 -6.50 -5.36 5.83
CA THR A 57 -5.97 -4.00 5.97
C THR A 57 -5.75 -3.35 4.61
N LEU A 58 -5.15 -4.05 3.63
CA LEU A 58 -4.98 -3.50 2.29
C LEU A 58 -6.33 -3.23 1.60
N PHE A 59 -7.31 -4.12 1.79
CA PHE A 59 -8.66 -3.90 1.29
C PHE A 59 -9.28 -2.65 1.90
N LEU A 60 -9.22 -2.49 3.22
CA LEU A 60 -9.77 -1.35 3.95
C LEU A 60 -9.06 -0.04 3.62
N ASP A 61 -7.74 -0.06 3.45
CA ASP A 61 -6.97 1.10 3.00
C ASP A 61 -7.50 1.63 1.68
N ILE A 62 -7.73 0.74 0.70
CA ILE A 62 -8.25 1.09 -0.63
C ILE A 62 -9.72 1.52 -0.55
N ALA A 63 -10.56 0.78 0.19
CA ALA A 63 -11.98 1.06 0.31
C ALA A 63 -12.26 2.39 1.05
N GLY A 64 -11.46 2.69 2.08
CA GLY A 64 -11.50 3.93 2.84
C GLY A 64 -10.74 5.08 2.20
N SER A 65 -10.23 4.93 0.98
CA SER A 65 -9.43 5.96 0.32
C SER A 65 -10.28 7.04 -0.34
N ASP A 66 -9.71 8.24 -0.44
CA ASP A 66 -10.28 9.38 -1.15
C ASP A 66 -10.22 9.26 -2.69
N GLY A 67 -9.72 8.13 -3.22
CA GLY A 67 -9.53 7.94 -4.65
C GLY A 67 -8.23 8.52 -5.23
N ASN A 68 -7.37 9.11 -4.40
CA ASN A 68 -6.03 9.57 -4.77
C ASN A 68 -4.98 8.47 -4.66
N LEU A 69 -5.09 7.48 -5.55
CA LEU A 69 -4.17 6.35 -5.63
C LEU A 69 -3.12 6.60 -6.70
N THR A 70 -1.85 6.50 -6.31
CA THR A 70 -0.70 6.44 -7.21
C THR A 70 -0.22 5.00 -7.29
N ILE A 71 -0.27 4.41 -8.48
CA ILE A 71 0.25 3.07 -8.75
C ILE A 71 1.47 3.23 -9.65
N ALA A 72 2.62 2.75 -9.18
CA ALA A 72 3.88 2.76 -9.91
C ALA A 72 4.56 1.39 -9.80
N GLY A 73 5.69 1.19 -10.47
CA GLY A 73 6.50 -0.02 -10.33
C GLY A 73 6.50 -0.94 -11.54
N ASP A 74 7.63 -1.60 -11.73
CA ASP A 74 7.91 -2.46 -12.89
C ASP A 74 7.72 -3.93 -12.53
N GLU A 75 8.55 -4.47 -11.62
CA GLU A 75 8.48 -5.86 -11.13
C GLU A 75 7.33 -6.10 -10.14
N PHE A 76 7.28 -5.29 -9.08
CA PHE A 76 6.18 -5.24 -8.11
C PHE A 76 5.49 -3.88 -8.20
N SER A 77 4.17 -3.86 -8.03
CA SER A 77 3.45 -2.61 -7.88
C SER A 77 3.85 -1.92 -6.57
N ARG A 78 3.94 -0.60 -6.62
CA ARG A 78 3.94 0.31 -5.48
C ARG A 78 2.61 1.04 -5.52
N LEU A 79 1.83 0.89 -4.46
CA LEU A 79 0.55 1.56 -4.32
C LEU A 79 0.68 2.60 -3.21
N CYS A 80 0.43 3.86 -3.50
CA CYS A 80 0.34 4.91 -2.50
C CYS A 80 -1.04 5.55 -2.54
N LEU A 81 -1.67 5.67 -1.38
CA LEU A 81 -2.95 6.33 -1.16
C LEU A 81 -2.66 7.63 -0.41
N LEU A 82 -3.09 8.77 -0.96
CA LEU A 82 -2.81 10.05 -0.30
C LEU A 82 -3.58 10.19 1.00
N ASN A 83 -4.85 9.82 1.01
CA ASN A 83 -5.69 9.83 2.20
C ASN A 83 -6.50 8.54 2.27
N THR A 84 -6.42 7.87 3.40
CA THR A 84 -7.33 6.81 3.82
C THR A 84 -7.78 7.05 5.26
N VAL A 85 -9.00 6.62 5.57
CA VAL A 85 -9.54 6.62 6.93
C VAL A 85 -9.10 5.40 7.75
N ASN A 86 -8.47 4.41 7.10
CA ASN A 86 -7.98 3.19 7.74
C ASN A 86 -6.57 3.38 8.31
N SER A 87 -6.45 4.21 9.35
CA SER A 87 -5.19 4.41 10.08
C SER A 87 -5.01 3.35 11.17
N LEU A 88 -3.83 2.74 11.24
CA LEU A 88 -3.46 1.84 12.34
C LEU A 88 -2.89 2.61 13.55
N TYR A 89 -2.44 3.84 13.33
CA TYR A 89 -1.76 4.66 14.34
C TYR A 89 -2.56 5.91 14.76
N GLY A 90 -3.87 5.94 14.48
CA GLY A 90 -4.79 6.96 14.98
C GLY A 90 -4.76 8.29 14.23
N LEU A 91 -4.26 8.33 13.00
CA LEU A 91 -4.33 9.48 12.12
C LEU A 91 -5.75 9.63 11.53
N PRO A 92 -6.35 10.83 11.56
CA PRO A 92 -7.70 11.05 11.02
C PRO A 92 -7.75 10.93 9.49
N ALA A 93 -6.65 11.21 8.82
CA ALA A 93 -6.42 10.95 7.40
C ALA A 93 -4.95 10.54 7.25
N ALA A 94 -4.72 9.30 6.85
CA ALA A 94 -3.37 8.76 6.73
C ALA A 94 -2.96 8.66 5.26
N LYS A 95 -1.70 9.00 4.98
CA LYS A 95 -1.03 8.60 3.75
C LYS A 95 -0.44 7.23 3.94
N VAL A 96 -0.85 6.30 3.09
CA VAL A 96 -0.40 4.90 3.18
C VAL A 96 0.27 4.48 1.88
N CYS A 97 1.44 3.86 1.96
CA CYS A 97 2.10 3.27 0.81
C CYS A 97 2.40 1.79 1.06
N TRP A 98 2.02 0.97 0.09
CA TRP A 98 2.28 -0.45 0.00
C TRP A 98 3.41 -0.69 -1.00
N VAL A 99 4.49 -1.32 -0.55
CA VAL A 99 5.69 -1.57 -1.35
C VAL A 99 6.30 -2.92 -1.02
N VAL A 100 6.72 -3.67 -2.03
CA VAL A 100 7.50 -4.89 -1.82
C VAL A 100 8.99 -4.53 -1.74
N SER A 101 9.62 -4.92 -0.64
CA SER A 101 11.08 -4.85 -0.48
C SER A 101 11.76 -5.85 -1.40
N LYS A 102 12.67 -5.38 -2.27
CA LYS A 102 13.38 -6.25 -3.22
C LYS A 102 14.39 -7.19 -2.55
N SER A 103 14.96 -6.80 -1.42
CA SER A 103 15.96 -7.62 -0.71
C SER A 103 15.29 -8.76 0.05
N THR A 104 14.21 -8.47 0.76
CA THR A 104 13.54 -9.43 1.65
C THR A 104 12.29 -10.07 1.03
N HIS A 105 11.82 -9.58 -0.12
CA HIS A 105 10.55 -9.97 -0.72
C HIS A 105 9.36 -9.83 0.25
N THR A 106 9.41 -8.81 1.10
CA THR A 106 8.37 -8.52 2.10
C THR A 106 7.48 -7.40 1.60
N LEU A 107 6.16 -7.57 1.64
CA LEU A 107 5.19 -6.49 1.49
C LEU A 107 5.21 -5.63 2.75
N LEU A 108 5.58 -4.37 2.57
CA LEU A 108 5.64 -3.36 3.61
C LEU A 108 4.48 -2.39 3.43
N ARG A 109 3.87 -2.01 4.55
CA ARG A 109 2.90 -0.92 4.64
C ARG A 109 3.57 0.21 5.40
N SER A 110 3.71 1.38 4.79
CA SER A 110 4.18 2.58 5.45
C SER A 110 3.01 3.53 5.68
N GLU A 111 2.90 4.11 6.87
CA GLU A 111 1.84 5.02 7.27
C GLU A 111 2.43 6.31 7.87
N GLY A 112 1.89 7.46 7.47
CA GLY A 112 2.29 8.76 7.99
C GLY A 112 1.39 9.86 7.43
N ASP A 113 1.74 11.10 7.68
CA ASP A 113 1.01 12.27 7.18
C ASP A 113 1.53 12.70 5.79
N GLU A 114 2.58 13.51 5.74
CA GLU A 114 3.19 13.97 4.50
C GLU A 114 4.62 13.44 4.32
N TYR A 115 4.75 12.22 3.78
CA TYR A 115 6.05 11.67 3.38
C TYR A 115 6.09 11.29 1.91
N THR A 116 7.28 11.05 1.36
CA THR A 116 7.42 10.56 -0.01
C THR A 116 8.39 9.39 -0.06
N LEU A 117 8.13 8.41 -0.91
CA LEU A 117 9.07 7.32 -1.15
C LEU A 117 10.08 7.71 -2.23
N PRO A 118 11.40 7.47 -2.04
CA PRO A 118 12.03 6.83 -0.86
C PRO A 118 12.05 7.74 0.37
N LEU A 119 11.92 7.12 1.55
CA LEU A 119 11.89 7.84 2.84
C LEU A 119 13.19 8.59 3.10
N ARG A 120 13.05 9.76 3.71
CA ARG A 120 14.14 10.61 4.20
C ARG A 120 14.37 10.35 5.69
N SER A 121 15.51 10.79 6.21
CA SER A 121 15.87 10.63 7.63
C SER A 121 14.96 11.39 8.59
N ASP A 122 14.30 12.44 8.10
CA ASP A 122 13.39 13.31 8.84
C ASP A 122 11.91 12.94 8.65
N ASP A 123 11.60 11.92 7.84
CA ASP A 123 10.24 11.45 7.64
C ASP A 123 9.77 10.64 8.87
N PHE A 124 8.71 11.11 9.53
CA PHE A 124 8.05 10.38 10.61
C PHE A 124 7.00 9.44 10.03
N VAL A 125 7.37 8.18 9.88
CA VAL A 125 6.56 7.16 9.19
C VAL A 125 6.67 5.85 9.96
N GLU A 126 5.54 5.23 10.23
CA GLU A 126 5.47 3.89 10.78
C GLU A 126 5.50 2.88 9.64
N VAL A 127 6.31 1.82 9.78
CA VAL A 127 6.49 0.82 8.71
C VAL A 127 6.26 -0.58 9.25
N ASP A 128 5.21 -1.21 8.76
CA ASP A 128 4.81 -2.57 9.11
C ASP A 128 5.26 -3.57 8.04
N ALA A 129 5.85 -4.68 8.49
CA ALA A 129 6.05 -5.86 7.67
C ALA A 129 4.76 -6.69 7.68
N VAL A 130 4.08 -6.76 6.54
CA VAL A 130 2.73 -7.36 6.45
C VAL A 130 2.80 -8.80 5.97
N VAL A 131 3.50 -9.06 4.85
CA VAL A 131 3.58 -10.40 4.26
C VAL A 131 5.00 -10.67 3.76
N GLU A 132 5.58 -11.81 4.15
CA GLU A 132 6.90 -12.25 3.69
C GLU A 132 6.82 -13.21 2.49
N GLY A 133 7.89 -13.25 1.69
CA GLY A 133 8.03 -14.20 0.60
C GLY A 133 7.10 -13.92 -0.59
N VAL A 134 6.82 -12.66 -0.85
CA VAL A 134 5.96 -12.18 -1.93
C VAL A 134 6.65 -12.38 -3.28
N ASP A 135 5.99 -13.10 -4.18
CA ASP A 135 6.46 -13.33 -5.56
C ASP A 135 5.58 -12.62 -6.59
N LEU A 136 4.37 -12.20 -6.21
CA LEU A 136 3.50 -11.35 -7.01
C LEU A 136 2.82 -10.30 -6.14
N PHE A 137 2.96 -9.04 -6.53
CA PHE A 137 2.12 -7.97 -6.02
C PHE A 137 1.80 -7.00 -7.16
N ARG A 138 0.55 -7.01 -7.62
CA ARG A 138 0.06 -6.20 -8.73
C ARG A 138 -1.24 -5.50 -8.36
N VAL A 139 -1.28 -4.21 -8.65
CA VAL A 139 -2.47 -3.39 -8.45
C VAL A 139 -2.88 -2.77 -9.77
N TYR A 140 -4.13 -2.94 -10.16
CA TYR A 140 -4.72 -2.38 -11.37
C TYR A 140 -5.90 -1.50 -10.99
N ARG A 141 -6.08 -0.39 -11.71
CA ARG A 141 -7.21 0.52 -11.50
C ARG A 141 -7.93 0.80 -12.82
N LYS A 142 -9.26 0.71 -12.81
CA LYS A 142 -10.11 1.03 -13.96
C LYS A 142 -11.49 1.51 -13.49
N LYS A 143 -11.89 2.75 -13.87
CA LYS A 143 -13.26 3.24 -13.69
C LYS A 143 -13.82 3.10 -12.26
N GLY A 144 -13.04 3.48 -11.25
CA GLY A 144 -13.40 3.33 -9.84
C GLY A 144 -13.27 1.91 -9.25
N ASP A 145 -12.87 0.92 -10.06
CA ASP A 145 -12.51 -0.41 -9.59
C ASP A 145 -10.99 -0.52 -9.40
N VAL A 146 -10.57 -1.11 -8.29
CA VAL A 146 -9.17 -1.42 -7.97
C VAL A 146 -9.05 -2.93 -7.76
N LEU A 147 -8.29 -3.60 -8.61
CA LEU A 147 -8.00 -5.02 -8.51
C LEU A 147 -6.59 -5.21 -7.93
N VAL A 148 -6.50 -6.01 -6.87
CA VAL A 148 -5.24 -6.40 -6.24
C VAL A 148 -5.01 -7.89 -6.49
N LEU A 149 -3.77 -8.23 -6.85
CA LEU A 149 -3.27 -9.60 -6.88
C LEU A 149 -2.05 -9.69 -5.98
N LEU A 150 -2.07 -10.62 -5.04
CA LEU A 150 -1.00 -10.92 -4.10
C LEU A 150 -0.72 -12.42 -4.14
N ARG A 151 0.55 -12.82 -4.20
CA ARG A 151 0.95 -14.22 -4.05
C ARG A 151 2.23 -14.32 -3.24
N GLN A 152 2.29 -15.36 -2.42
CA GLN A 152 3.48 -15.80 -1.72
C GLN A 152 4.06 -17.04 -2.39
N LYS A 153 5.38 -17.18 -2.32
CA LYS A 153 6.10 -18.35 -2.84
C LYS A 153 5.53 -19.64 -2.25
N GLY A 154 5.03 -20.53 -3.12
CA GLY A 154 4.50 -21.84 -2.73
C GLY A 154 3.08 -21.82 -2.16
N ARG A 155 2.34 -20.71 -2.32
CA ARG A 155 0.92 -20.58 -1.97
C ARG A 155 0.07 -20.17 -3.17
N ASP A 156 -1.23 -20.37 -3.05
CA ASP A 156 -2.20 -19.91 -4.05
C ASP A 156 -2.28 -18.37 -4.09
N SER A 157 -2.63 -17.84 -5.26
CA SER A 157 -2.80 -16.39 -5.44
C SER A 157 -4.06 -15.90 -4.71
N ILE A 158 -3.93 -14.83 -3.95
CA ILE A 158 -5.05 -14.06 -3.41
C ILE A 158 -5.35 -12.92 -4.38
N SER A 159 -6.62 -12.77 -4.77
CA SER A 159 -7.08 -11.64 -5.57
C SER A 159 -8.39 -11.09 -5.05
N PHE A 160 -8.49 -9.77 -4.96
CA PHE A 160 -9.73 -9.10 -4.58
C PHE A 160 -9.90 -7.79 -5.33
N MET A 161 -11.15 -7.37 -5.48
CA MET A 161 -11.52 -6.14 -6.18
C MET A 161 -12.29 -5.23 -5.24
N VAL A 162 -11.80 -4.00 -5.10
CA VAL A 162 -12.51 -2.91 -4.42
C VAL A 162 -13.24 -2.09 -5.47
N ARG A 163 -14.55 -1.95 -5.32
CA ARG A 163 -15.40 -1.18 -6.23
C ARG A 163 -15.83 0.12 -5.60
N GLY A 164 -16.14 1.12 -6.43
CA GLY A 164 -16.67 2.41 -5.96
C GLY A 164 -15.60 3.34 -5.36
N VAL A 165 -14.32 3.08 -5.64
CA VAL A 165 -13.23 3.98 -5.24
C VAL A 165 -13.38 5.30 -6.01
N PRO A 166 -13.44 6.48 -5.35
CA PRO A 166 -13.70 7.75 -6.02
C PRO A 166 -12.72 8.03 -7.17
N GLU A 167 -13.19 8.63 -8.27
CA GLU A 167 -12.31 9.08 -9.35
C GLU A 167 -11.92 10.53 -9.17
N ILE A 168 -10.61 10.82 -9.16
CA ILE A 168 -10.16 12.21 -9.24
C ILE A 168 -10.35 12.70 -10.66
N LEU A 169 -11.38 13.53 -10.86
CA LEU A 169 -11.57 14.29 -12.09
C LEU A 169 -10.39 15.25 -12.25
N LYS A 170 -9.39 14.87 -13.05
CA LYS A 170 -8.27 15.76 -13.40
C LYS A 170 -8.84 17.03 -14.04
N LYS A 171 -8.78 18.17 -13.33
CA LYS A 171 -9.16 19.48 -13.88
C LYS A 171 -8.37 19.70 -15.17
N LYS A 172 -9.05 19.77 -16.31
CA LYS A 172 -8.42 20.07 -17.62
C LYS A 172 -7.65 21.38 -17.49
N LYS A 173 -6.31 21.34 -17.62
CA LYS A 173 -5.49 22.55 -17.73
C LYS A 173 -6.05 23.40 -18.87
N LYS A 174 -6.55 24.61 -18.56
CA LYS A 174 -6.98 25.59 -19.58
C LYS A 174 -5.77 25.85 -20.48
N LYS A 175 -5.84 25.43 -21.75
CA LYS A 175 -4.85 25.78 -22.76
C LYS A 175 -4.84 27.30 -22.87
N THR A 176 -3.76 27.94 -22.42
CA THR A 176 -3.51 29.37 -22.63
C THR A 176 -3.51 29.61 -24.14
N LYS A 177 -4.51 30.34 -24.66
CA LYS A 177 -4.58 30.72 -26.08
C LYS A 177 -3.33 31.51 -26.42
N LYS A 178 -2.47 30.97 -27.29
CA LYS A 178 -1.35 31.73 -27.90
C LYS A 178 -1.97 32.94 -28.63
N LYS A 179 -1.49 34.15 -28.31
CA LYS A 179 -1.87 35.39 -29.01
C LYS A 179 -1.52 35.26 -30.51
N PRO A 180 -2.37 35.76 -31.42
CA PRO A 180 -2.10 35.66 -32.86
C PRO A 180 -0.90 36.53 -33.25
N HIS A 181 -0.06 35.95 -34.09
CA HIS A 181 1.14 36.56 -34.67
C HIS A 181 0.73 37.75 -35.56
N LYS A 182 1.24 38.95 -35.27
CA LYS A 182 1.09 40.14 -36.13
C LYS A 182 1.69 39.82 -37.51
N GLN A 183 0.87 39.89 -38.56
CA GLN A 183 1.32 39.88 -39.96
C GLN A 183 2.15 41.14 -40.24
N LYS A 184 3.37 40.96 -40.77
CA LYS A 184 4.19 42.05 -41.30
C LYS A 184 3.60 42.48 -42.66
N ARG A 185 3.25 43.76 -42.80
CA ARG A 185 2.93 44.38 -44.10
C ARG A 185 4.23 44.66 -44.88
N PRO A 186 4.25 44.54 -46.23
CA PRO A 186 5.40 44.93 -47.05
C PRO A 186 5.55 46.46 -47.17
N PRO A 187 6.75 46.98 -47.46
CA PRO A 187 7.06 48.40 -47.44
C PRO A 187 6.57 49.10 -48.73
N GLY A 188 5.80 50.19 -48.56
CA GLY A 188 5.46 51.12 -49.63
C GLY A 188 6.50 52.23 -49.78
N ASN A 189 6.78 52.61 -51.03
CA ASN A 189 7.73 53.64 -51.45
C ASN A 189 7.37 55.08 -50.96
N PRO A 190 8.33 56.04 -51.01
CA PRO A 190 8.32 57.29 -50.24
C PRO A 190 7.47 58.43 -50.83
N PRO A 191 7.18 59.49 -50.03
CA PRO A 191 6.18 60.51 -50.33
C PRO A 191 6.72 61.72 -51.13
N GLY A 192 5.90 62.22 -52.04
CA GLY A 192 6.11 63.49 -52.76
C GLY A 192 5.25 64.63 -52.19
N ASN A 193 5.96 65.68 -51.73
CA ASN A 193 5.68 67.12 -51.62
C ASN A 193 4.30 67.71 -51.23
N ILE A 194 4.41 68.65 -50.27
CA ILE A 194 3.44 69.54 -49.61
C ILE A 194 3.28 70.86 -50.42
N PRO A 195 2.25 71.71 -50.18
CA PRO A 195 2.39 72.91 -49.30
C PRO A 195 1.14 73.17 -48.39
N ALA A 196 1.27 73.35 -47.05
CA ALA A 196 1.38 74.62 -46.26
C ALA A 196 0.13 75.54 -46.42
N THR A 197 -0.63 76.08 -45.44
CA THR A 197 -0.57 76.41 -43.97
C THR A 197 -1.99 77.01 -43.59
N PRO A 198 -2.35 77.63 -42.42
CA PRO A 198 -1.81 77.75 -41.05
C PRO A 198 -2.92 77.62 -39.93
N PRO A 199 -2.87 78.23 -38.70
CA PRO A 199 -2.80 77.50 -37.43
C PRO A 199 -3.89 77.85 -36.36
N GLY A 200 -3.89 77.12 -35.24
CA GLY A 200 -4.71 77.39 -34.04
C GLY A 200 -5.76 76.29 -33.81
N VAL A 201 -6.04 75.75 -32.61
CA VAL A 201 -6.14 76.36 -31.29
C VAL A 201 -6.02 75.26 -30.20
N SER A 202 -5.34 75.64 -29.12
CA SER A 202 -5.21 75.13 -27.74
C SER A 202 -6.00 73.90 -27.18
N LYS A 203 -5.29 73.04 -26.42
CA LYS A 203 -5.73 72.28 -25.21
C LYS A 203 -6.10 73.24 -24.03
N PRO A 204 -6.54 72.85 -22.80
CA PRO A 204 -6.84 71.56 -22.13
C PRO A 204 -8.21 71.63 -21.35
N PRO A 205 -8.50 71.02 -20.16
CA PRO A 205 -7.93 69.89 -19.40
C PRO A 205 -8.97 68.84 -18.88
N VAL A 206 -8.40 67.78 -18.30
CA VAL A 206 -9.01 66.75 -17.43
C VAL A 206 -9.48 67.33 -16.09
N PRO A 207 -10.48 66.74 -15.42
CA PRO A 207 -10.47 66.68 -13.95
C PRO A 207 -10.76 65.28 -13.37
N ASN A 208 -9.79 64.87 -12.54
CA ASN A 208 -9.85 64.20 -11.22
C ASN A 208 -10.93 63.18 -10.80
N LYS A 209 -10.39 62.10 -10.23
CA LYS A 209 -10.88 61.16 -9.18
C LYS A 209 -11.59 61.87 -8.00
N PRO A 210 -12.41 61.18 -7.18
CA PRO A 210 -11.93 60.28 -6.10
C PRO A 210 -12.73 58.95 -6.02
N SER A 211 -12.13 57.79 -5.71
CA SER A 211 -11.78 57.28 -4.38
C SER A 211 -12.94 57.27 -3.37
N ILE A 212 -13.64 56.12 -3.28
CA ILE A 212 -14.05 55.47 -2.03
C ILE A 212 -13.67 53.99 -2.20
#